data_AF-A0A2E2TTL6-F1
#
_entry.id   AF-A0A2E2TTL6-F1
#
_cell.length_a   1.000
_cell.length_b   1.000
_cell.length_c   1.000
_cell.angle_alpha   90.00
_cell.angle_beta   90.00
_cell.angle_gamma   90.00
#
_symmetry.space_group_name_H-M   'P 1'
#
loop_
_entity.id
_entity.type
_entity.pdbx_description
1 polymer ?
#
loop_
_entity_poly.entity_id
_entity_poly.type
_entity_poly.pdbx_seq_one_letter_code
_entity_poly.pdbx_strand_id
1 'polypeptide(L)'
;MAREAPERDTSLEGARRRASTSTSSFGVSRREGHDASTYYGSRVNEGLVSSREVGEEQPLPPTMANSIIAGDSRNLDLPDNCVHLVVTSPPYNASKEYDEDLSLGEYLDLLHGVFAECYRVLAPGGRMVINVANLGRKPYIPLSSHINVMMGEIGFLMRGEIIWDKSASAGSSCAWGSFQSASNPCLRDVHEYLLVFSKGDYKLKRDKKERAEGRIDTIPRDDFIKHTKSIWSFPTERASRVNHPAPFPVELPKRCIEMYSFVGDVVLDPFNGSGSTCVAAKTTGRTYVGVDLSSDYCEIAEQRVQSAEAWVAPEVQV
;
A
#
# COMPACT_ATOMS: atom_id res chain seq x y z
N MET A 1 14.49 -30.72 48.75
CA MET A 1 13.25 -31.01 48.03
C MET A 1 13.01 -29.90 47.02
N ALA A 2 13.57 -30.04 45.82
CA ALA A 2 13.37 -29.12 44.71
C ALA A 2 12.29 -29.71 43.79
N ARG A 3 11.34 -28.88 43.37
CA ARG A 3 10.21 -29.26 42.53
C ARG A 3 10.64 -29.22 41.06
N GLU A 4 10.52 -30.36 40.37
CA GLU A 4 10.58 -30.42 38.90
C GLU A 4 9.23 -29.97 38.31
N ALA A 5 9.30 -29.20 37.22
CA ALA A 5 8.15 -28.72 36.47
C ALA A 5 7.72 -29.77 35.42
N PRO A 6 6.42 -29.90 35.11
CA PRO A 6 5.95 -30.89 34.13
C PRO A 6 6.21 -30.45 32.68
N GLU A 7 6.68 -31.40 31.88
CA GLU A 7 6.90 -31.33 30.43
C GLU A 7 5.59 -30.98 29.69
N ARG A 8 5.67 -30.12 28.67
CA ARG A 8 4.56 -29.83 27.77
C ARG A 8 4.68 -30.67 26.51
N ASP A 9 3.74 -31.58 26.34
CA ASP A 9 3.45 -32.33 25.13
C ASP A 9 3.11 -31.37 23.97
N THR A 10 3.93 -31.40 22.91
CA THR A 10 3.72 -30.70 21.64
C THR A 10 3.38 -31.70 20.55
N SER A 11 2.16 -32.19 20.54
CA SER A 11 1.58 -32.92 19.40
C SER A 11 0.44 -32.08 18.80
N LEU A 12 0.71 -31.44 17.66
CA LEU A 12 -0.28 -30.72 16.86
C LEU A 12 -0.93 -31.69 15.86
N GLU A 13 -1.89 -32.47 16.32
CA GLU A 13 -2.80 -33.22 15.44
C GLU A 13 -4.26 -32.89 15.77
N GLY A 14 -5.01 -32.48 14.74
CA GLY A 14 -6.47 -32.44 14.80
C GLY A 14 -7.11 -31.26 14.08
N ALA A 15 -7.31 -31.40 12.76
CA ALA A 15 -8.22 -30.55 12.00
C ALA A 15 -9.67 -30.71 12.52
N ARG A 16 -10.15 -29.76 13.32
CA ARG A 16 -11.55 -29.72 13.77
C ARG A 16 -12.45 -29.11 12.70
N ARG A 17 -13.44 -29.89 12.24
CA ARG A 17 -14.58 -29.43 11.42
C ARG A 17 -15.26 -28.23 12.10
N ARG A 18 -15.45 -27.12 11.36
CA ARG A 18 -16.18 -25.93 11.84
C ARG A 18 -17.68 -26.19 11.75
N ALA A 19 -18.38 -26.13 12.87
CA ALA A 19 -19.83 -25.96 12.91
C ALA A 19 -20.17 -24.47 12.71
N SER A 20 -21.19 -24.16 11.91
CA SER A 20 -21.67 -22.79 11.67
C SER A 20 -22.69 -22.39 12.75
N THR A 21 -22.55 -21.17 13.28
CA THR A 21 -23.54 -20.54 14.18
C THR A 21 -23.86 -19.13 13.72
N SER A 22 -25.11 -18.69 13.98
CA SER A 22 -25.65 -17.40 13.57
C SER A 22 -25.15 -16.24 14.44
N THR A 23 -25.05 -15.04 13.86
CA THR A 23 -24.59 -13.81 14.54
C THR A 23 -25.38 -13.50 15.82
N SER A 24 -24.65 -13.33 16.94
CA SER A 24 -25.19 -12.78 18.19
C SER A 24 -25.33 -11.26 18.09
N SER A 25 -26.30 -10.70 18.83
CA SER A 25 -26.57 -9.26 18.91
C SER A 25 -25.49 -8.45 19.63
N PHE A 26 -24.54 -9.11 20.31
CA PHE A 26 -23.43 -8.46 21.02
C PHE A 26 -22.12 -9.23 20.80
N GLY A 27 -21.02 -8.48 20.75
CA GLY A 27 -19.68 -8.96 20.40
C GLY A 27 -19.18 -10.07 21.31
N VAL A 28 -18.72 -11.16 20.71
CA VAL A 28 -18.19 -12.34 21.41
C VAL A 28 -16.68 -12.17 21.60
N SER A 29 -16.17 -12.51 22.79
CA SER A 29 -14.75 -12.38 23.13
C SER A 29 -13.86 -13.53 22.62
N ARG A 30 -14.44 -14.52 21.92
CA ARG A 30 -13.72 -15.66 21.33
C ARG A 30 -13.74 -15.61 19.81
N ARG A 31 -12.68 -16.16 19.20
CA ARG A 31 -12.52 -16.30 17.75
C ARG A 31 -13.46 -17.39 17.22
N GLU A 32 -14.75 -17.06 17.15
CA GLU A 32 -15.79 -17.88 16.56
C GLU A 32 -16.01 -17.43 15.11
N GLY A 33 -16.18 -18.40 14.19
CA GLY A 33 -16.46 -18.07 12.79
C GLY A 33 -17.90 -17.61 12.67
N HIS A 34 -18.10 -16.30 12.52
CA HIS A 34 -19.43 -15.74 12.35
C HIS A 34 -19.90 -15.81 10.90
N ASP A 35 -21.12 -16.32 10.68
CA ASP A 35 -21.80 -16.23 9.38
C ASP A 35 -22.30 -14.80 9.15
N ALA A 36 -21.61 -14.06 8.29
CA ALA A 36 -21.95 -12.68 7.95
C ALA A 36 -22.91 -12.56 6.74
N SER A 37 -23.48 -13.66 6.25
CA SER A 37 -24.30 -13.69 5.03
C SER A 37 -25.47 -12.71 5.07
N THR A 38 -26.10 -12.52 6.23
CA THR A 38 -27.19 -11.54 6.42
C THR A 38 -26.75 -10.11 6.14
N TYR A 39 -25.54 -9.72 6.55
CA TYR A 39 -25.03 -8.38 6.28
C TYR A 39 -24.71 -8.22 4.80
N TYR A 40 -23.92 -9.14 4.24
CA TYR A 40 -23.50 -9.06 2.83
C TYR A 40 -24.66 -9.24 1.83
N GLY A 41 -25.76 -9.88 2.24
CA GLY A 41 -27.00 -9.97 1.45
C GLY A 41 -27.99 -8.82 1.67
N SER A 42 -27.66 -7.82 2.49
CA SER A 42 -28.55 -6.68 2.76
C SER A 42 -28.50 -5.63 1.64
N ARG A 43 -29.55 -4.81 1.54
CA ARG A 43 -29.70 -3.78 0.49
C ARG A 43 -28.58 -2.75 0.42
N VAL A 44 -27.86 -2.53 1.53
CA VAL A 44 -26.71 -1.60 1.54
C VAL A 44 -25.56 -2.10 0.64
N ASN A 45 -25.52 -3.40 0.35
CA ASN A 45 -24.53 -4.03 -0.53
C ASN A 45 -25.07 -4.28 -1.95
N GLU A 46 -26.30 -3.86 -2.28
CA GLU A 46 -26.81 -3.99 -3.64
C GLU A 46 -25.92 -3.21 -4.62
N GLY A 47 -25.50 -3.88 -5.70
CA GLY A 47 -24.58 -3.31 -6.69
C GLY A 47 -23.11 -3.30 -6.27
N LEU A 48 -22.77 -3.64 -5.02
CA LEU A 48 -21.37 -3.83 -4.62
C LEU A 48 -20.86 -5.18 -5.12
N VAL A 49 -19.73 -5.13 -5.80
CA VAL A 49 -19.08 -6.30 -6.41
C VAL A 49 -17.91 -6.72 -5.54
N SER A 50 -17.88 -7.99 -5.12
CA SER A 50 -16.79 -8.55 -4.31
C SER A 50 -15.70 -9.23 -5.14
N SER A 51 -15.95 -9.49 -6.43
CA SER A 51 -14.96 -9.99 -7.38
C SER A 51 -15.28 -9.61 -8.84
N ARG A 52 -14.26 -9.47 -9.67
CA ARG A 52 -14.34 -9.19 -11.12
C ARG A 52 -13.38 -10.10 -11.89
N GLU A 53 -13.79 -10.54 -13.08
CA GLU A 53 -12.89 -11.22 -14.01
C GLU A 53 -11.97 -10.19 -14.67
N VAL A 54 -10.66 -10.39 -14.57
CA VAL A 54 -9.64 -9.39 -14.94
C VAL A 54 -8.44 -10.01 -15.68
N GLY A 55 -8.67 -11.17 -16.31
CA GLY A 55 -7.64 -11.94 -17.00
C GLY A 55 -6.75 -12.76 -16.07
N GLU A 56 -5.62 -13.23 -16.62
CA GLU A 56 -4.62 -14.03 -15.92
C GLU A 56 -3.29 -13.29 -15.82
N GLU A 57 -2.51 -13.64 -14.79
CA GLU A 57 -1.17 -13.11 -14.54
C GLU A 57 -0.23 -13.38 -15.72
N GLN A 58 0.61 -12.41 -16.06
CA GLN A 58 1.64 -12.50 -17.09
C GLN A 58 3.03 -12.29 -16.47
N PRO A 59 4.09 -12.94 -17.00
CA PRO A 59 5.43 -12.72 -16.49
C PRO A 59 5.94 -11.31 -16.83
N LEU A 60 6.65 -10.69 -15.90
CA LEU A 60 7.41 -9.47 -16.17
C LEU A 60 8.58 -9.80 -17.14
N PRO A 61 8.81 -9.00 -18.19
CA PRO A 61 9.98 -9.17 -19.04
C PRO A 61 11.27 -9.06 -18.22
N PRO A 62 12.25 -9.98 -18.37
CA PRO A 62 13.49 -9.95 -17.58
C PRO A 62 14.28 -8.64 -17.70
N THR A 63 14.16 -7.93 -18.83
CA THR A 63 14.79 -6.63 -19.07
C THR A 63 14.22 -5.50 -18.21
N MET A 64 13.00 -5.67 -17.68
CA MET A 64 12.31 -4.71 -16.82
C MET A 64 12.47 -5.06 -15.33
N ALA A 65 13.06 -6.21 -15.01
CA ALA A 65 13.22 -6.60 -13.62
C ALA A 65 14.28 -5.73 -12.93
N ASN A 66 13.91 -5.11 -11.80
CA ASN A 66 14.79 -4.24 -11.02
C ASN A 66 15.29 -3.02 -11.82
N SER A 67 14.40 -2.40 -12.60
CA SER A 67 14.69 -1.22 -13.41
C SER A 67 14.06 0.04 -12.83
N ILE A 68 14.74 1.17 -13.02
CA ILE A 68 14.17 2.51 -12.87
C ILE A 68 14.17 3.15 -14.26
N ILE A 69 13.05 3.76 -14.64
CA ILE A 69 12.80 4.19 -16.01
C ILE A 69 12.38 5.66 -15.99
N ALA A 70 13.13 6.49 -16.70
CA ALA A 70 12.70 7.85 -17.04
C ALA A 70 11.59 7.77 -18.11
N GLY A 71 10.35 8.05 -17.73
CA GLY A 71 9.20 7.86 -18.60
C GLY A 71 7.89 8.37 -18.04
N ASP A 72 6.86 8.36 -18.88
CA ASP A 72 5.51 8.80 -18.53
C ASP A 72 4.64 7.61 -18.10
N SER A 73 4.26 7.58 -16.83
CA SER A 73 3.44 6.50 -16.25
C SER A 73 2.00 6.43 -16.79
N ARG A 74 1.57 7.39 -17.62
CA ARG A 74 0.32 7.28 -18.40
C ARG A 74 0.41 6.29 -19.56
N ASN A 75 1.61 5.79 -19.87
CA ASN A 75 1.84 4.76 -20.87
C ASN A 75 3.01 3.86 -20.43
N LEU A 76 2.71 2.84 -19.61
CA LEU A 76 3.72 1.92 -19.10
C LEU A 76 4.06 0.87 -20.17
N ASP A 77 5.33 0.75 -20.54
CA ASP A 77 5.84 -0.32 -21.41
C ASP A 77 5.96 -1.66 -20.65
N LEU A 78 4.84 -2.08 -20.07
CA LEU A 78 4.70 -3.28 -19.25
C LEU A 78 3.51 -4.10 -19.77
N PRO A 79 3.61 -5.44 -19.78
CA PRO A 79 2.46 -6.29 -20.09
C PRO A 79 1.31 -6.09 -19.12
N ASP A 80 0.10 -6.44 -19.55
CA ASP A 80 -1.05 -6.54 -18.66
C ASP A 80 -0.78 -7.57 -17.55
N ASN A 81 -1.31 -7.35 -16.36
CA ASN A 81 -1.29 -8.32 -15.26
C ASN A 81 0.12 -8.85 -14.84
N CYS A 82 1.19 -8.08 -14.96
CA CYS A 82 2.56 -8.50 -14.60
C CYS A 82 3.10 -7.95 -13.27
N VAL A 83 2.36 -7.06 -12.60
CA VAL A 83 2.76 -6.42 -11.33
C VAL A 83 1.90 -6.95 -10.18
N HIS A 84 2.48 -7.19 -9.01
CA HIS A 84 1.75 -7.76 -7.87
C HIS A 84 1.29 -6.70 -6.86
N LEU A 85 2.06 -5.63 -6.73
CA LEU A 85 1.80 -4.54 -5.81
C LEU A 85 2.24 -3.21 -6.42
N VAL A 86 1.38 -2.20 -6.34
CA VAL A 86 1.74 -0.80 -6.57
C VAL A 86 1.79 -0.09 -5.23
N VAL A 87 2.88 0.60 -4.92
CA VAL A 87 2.96 1.51 -3.76
C VAL A 87 3.49 2.83 -4.27
N THR A 88 2.74 3.91 -4.07
CA THR A 88 3.09 5.19 -4.67
C THR A 88 2.56 6.39 -3.88
N SER A 89 3.06 7.57 -4.22
CA SER A 89 2.59 8.86 -3.73
C SER A 89 2.60 9.85 -4.89
N PRO A 90 1.44 10.23 -5.45
CA PRO A 90 1.40 11.17 -6.56
C PRO A 90 1.94 12.57 -6.18
N PRO A 91 2.39 13.37 -7.16
CA PRO A 91 2.77 14.77 -6.93
C PRO A 91 1.53 15.58 -6.52
N TYR A 92 1.65 16.46 -5.53
CA TYR A 92 0.49 17.18 -4.97
C TYR A 92 0.07 18.44 -5.74
N ASN A 93 0.68 18.73 -6.89
CA ASN A 93 0.36 19.89 -7.74
C ASN A 93 0.24 21.19 -6.93
N ALA A 94 1.16 21.38 -5.97
CA ALA A 94 1.07 22.35 -4.88
C ALA A 94 2.08 23.50 -5.07
N SER A 95 2.45 23.79 -6.32
CA SER A 95 3.40 24.84 -6.71
C SER A 95 4.78 24.69 -6.05
N LYS A 96 5.33 23.48 -5.99
CA LYS A 96 6.79 23.31 -5.85
C LYS A 96 7.43 23.55 -7.21
N GLU A 97 8.74 23.84 -7.26
CA GLU A 97 9.51 24.13 -8.49
C GLU A 97 9.46 23.04 -9.59
N TYR A 98 8.75 21.94 -9.36
CA TYR A 98 8.58 20.77 -10.23
C TYR A 98 7.11 20.47 -10.60
N ASP A 99 6.13 21.19 -10.04
CA ASP A 99 4.71 20.95 -10.32
C ASP A 99 4.27 21.79 -11.54
N GLU A 100 3.59 21.16 -12.50
CA GLU A 100 2.86 21.87 -13.55
C GLU A 100 1.74 22.72 -12.91
N ASP A 101 1.38 23.87 -13.51
CA ASP A 101 0.28 24.72 -13.00
C ASP A 101 -1.09 24.18 -13.45
N LEU A 102 -1.41 22.95 -13.02
CA LEU A 102 -2.64 22.27 -13.41
C LEU A 102 -3.83 22.76 -12.58
N SER A 103 -4.99 22.87 -13.23
CA SER A 103 -6.26 22.95 -12.51
C SER A 103 -6.55 21.63 -11.76
N LEU A 104 -7.47 21.67 -10.80
CA LEU A 104 -7.89 20.45 -10.09
C LEU A 104 -8.42 19.37 -11.05
N GLY A 105 -9.14 19.76 -12.12
CA GLY A 105 -9.65 18.83 -13.12
C GLY A 105 -8.52 18.14 -13.88
N GLU A 106 -7.58 18.93 -14.42
CA GLU A 106 -6.42 18.40 -15.16
C GLU A 106 -5.53 17.51 -14.28
N TYR A 107 -5.35 17.87 -13.01
CA TYR A 107 -4.63 17.04 -12.05
C TYR A 107 -5.35 15.70 -11.80
N LEU A 108 -6.67 15.71 -11.63
CA LEU A 108 -7.44 14.47 -11.47
C LEU A 108 -7.42 13.61 -12.73
N ASP A 109 -7.43 14.21 -13.92
CA ASP A 109 -7.30 13.50 -15.20
C ASP A 109 -5.93 12.83 -15.34
N LEU A 110 -4.85 13.51 -14.92
CA LEU A 110 -3.51 12.94 -14.85
C LEU A 110 -3.49 11.71 -13.94
N LEU A 111 -4.03 11.83 -12.72
CA LEU A 111 -4.10 10.71 -11.78
C LEU A 111 -4.91 9.55 -12.35
N HIS A 112 -6.07 9.84 -12.95
CA HIS A 112 -6.91 8.82 -13.58
C HIS A 112 -6.13 8.05 -14.66
N GLY A 113 -5.40 8.75 -15.55
CA GLY A 113 -4.59 8.12 -16.59
C GLY A 113 -3.54 7.15 -16.03
N VAL A 114 -2.77 7.59 -15.03
CA VAL A 114 -1.74 6.76 -14.39
C VAL A 114 -2.37 5.59 -13.62
N PHE A 115 -3.46 5.82 -12.89
CA PHE A 115 -4.11 4.76 -12.10
C PHE A 115 -4.83 3.73 -12.99
N ALA A 116 -5.32 4.13 -14.16
CA ALA A 116 -5.86 3.21 -15.16
C ALA A 116 -4.75 2.32 -15.74
N GLU A 117 -3.58 2.87 -16.04
CA GLU A 117 -2.40 2.07 -16.45
C GLU A 117 -1.94 1.12 -15.33
N CYS A 118 -1.92 1.61 -14.08
CA CYS A 118 -1.65 0.76 -12.93
C CYS A 118 -2.67 -0.37 -12.81
N TYR A 119 -3.96 -0.10 -13.06
CA TYR A 119 -4.98 -1.15 -13.11
C TYR A 119 -4.67 -2.15 -14.20
N ARG A 120 -4.30 -1.73 -15.42
CA ARG A 120 -3.96 -2.63 -16.53
C ARG A 120 -2.83 -3.60 -16.18
N VAL A 121 -1.71 -3.10 -15.67
CA VAL A 121 -0.50 -3.90 -15.38
C VAL A 121 -0.59 -4.72 -14.08
N LEU A 122 -1.48 -4.36 -13.16
CA LEU A 122 -1.63 -5.09 -11.90
C LEU A 122 -2.26 -6.48 -12.14
N ALA A 123 -1.70 -7.51 -11.54
CA ALA A 123 -2.15 -8.90 -11.64
C ALA A 123 -3.50 -9.10 -10.91
N PRO A 124 -4.28 -10.14 -11.27
CA PRO A 124 -5.48 -10.52 -10.52
C PRO A 124 -5.17 -10.77 -9.04
N GLY A 125 -5.87 -10.07 -8.15
CA GLY A 125 -5.63 -10.13 -6.71
C GLY A 125 -4.52 -9.19 -6.22
N GLY A 126 -3.78 -8.57 -7.14
CA GLY A 126 -2.78 -7.55 -6.86
C GLY A 126 -3.40 -6.32 -6.21
N ARG A 127 -2.55 -5.55 -5.54
CA ARG A 127 -2.98 -4.41 -4.70
C ARG A 127 -2.32 -3.12 -5.13
N MET A 128 -3.02 -2.02 -4.89
CA MET A 128 -2.48 -0.68 -5.04
C MET A 128 -2.64 0.06 -3.71
N VAL A 129 -1.56 0.68 -3.25
CA VAL A 129 -1.53 1.53 -2.07
C VAL A 129 -1.11 2.93 -2.50
N ILE A 130 -1.99 3.90 -2.28
CA ILE A 130 -1.75 5.31 -2.65
C ILE A 130 -1.61 6.12 -1.38
N ASN A 131 -0.43 6.68 -1.15
CA ASN A 131 -0.19 7.66 -0.11
C ASN A 131 -0.66 9.04 -0.57
N VAL A 132 -1.58 9.65 0.17
CA VAL A 132 -2.17 10.93 -0.20
C VAL A 132 -2.52 11.79 1.02
N ALA A 133 -2.21 13.07 0.96
CA ALA A 133 -2.70 14.12 1.84
C ALA A 133 -3.89 14.85 1.20
N ASN A 134 -4.81 15.33 2.03
CA ASN A 134 -5.76 16.35 1.58
C ASN A 134 -5.02 17.68 1.40
N LEU A 135 -5.55 18.52 0.51
CA LEU A 135 -4.87 19.73 0.06
C LEU A 135 -5.61 21.00 0.48
N GLY A 136 -4.85 22.07 0.59
CA GLY A 136 -5.39 23.38 0.91
C GLY A 136 -5.94 23.49 2.33
N ARG A 137 -6.71 24.55 2.53
CA ARG A 137 -7.36 24.92 3.81
C ARG A 137 -8.63 25.70 3.52
N LYS A 138 -8.53 26.63 2.56
CA LYS A 138 -9.60 27.47 2.06
C LYS A 138 -9.38 27.77 0.56
N PRO A 139 -9.95 26.98 -0.36
CA PRO A 139 -10.76 25.79 -0.11
C PRO A 139 -9.93 24.64 0.47
N TYR A 140 -10.61 23.71 1.15
CA TYR A 140 -10.05 22.42 1.54
C TYR A 140 -10.47 21.39 0.49
N ILE A 141 -9.50 20.67 -0.06
CA ILE A 141 -9.70 19.70 -1.13
C ILE A 141 -9.54 18.30 -0.52
N PRO A 142 -10.63 17.53 -0.41
CA PRO A 142 -10.59 16.18 0.13
C PRO A 142 -10.08 15.21 -0.95
N LEU A 143 -8.80 15.32 -1.29
CA LEU A 143 -8.18 14.57 -2.39
C LEU A 143 -8.36 13.05 -2.22
N SER A 144 -8.32 12.53 -1.00
CA SER A 144 -8.58 11.11 -0.73
C SER A 144 -9.98 10.66 -1.20
N SER A 145 -10.99 11.53 -1.07
CA SER A 145 -12.36 11.25 -1.52
C SER A 145 -12.47 11.21 -3.04
N HIS A 146 -11.80 12.14 -3.73
CA HIS A 146 -11.74 12.14 -5.20
C HIS A 146 -11.08 10.86 -5.73
N ILE A 147 -9.95 10.46 -5.13
CA ILE A 147 -9.25 9.22 -5.51
C ILE A 147 -10.12 8.00 -5.23
N ASN A 148 -10.81 7.92 -4.08
CA ASN A 148 -11.69 6.79 -3.77
C ASN A 148 -12.79 6.58 -4.83
N VAL A 149 -13.42 7.65 -5.30
CA VAL A 149 -14.43 7.58 -6.36
C VAL A 149 -13.80 7.13 -7.68
N MET A 150 -12.72 7.79 -8.10
CA MET A 150 -11.96 7.50 -9.32
C MET A 150 -11.51 6.05 -9.40
N MET A 151 -10.95 5.51 -8.32
CA MET A 151 -10.49 4.12 -8.26
C MET A 151 -11.64 3.13 -8.44
N GLY A 152 -12.82 3.43 -7.87
CA GLY A 152 -14.04 2.64 -8.08
C GLY A 152 -14.52 2.65 -9.52
N GLU A 153 -14.45 3.80 -10.19
CA GLU A 153 -14.81 3.99 -11.61
C GLU A 153 -13.87 3.22 -12.55
N ILE A 154 -12.55 3.25 -12.28
CA ILE A 154 -11.55 2.44 -13.00
C ILE A 154 -11.81 0.94 -12.84
N GLY A 155 -12.39 0.53 -11.70
CA GLY A 155 -12.80 -0.85 -11.43
C GLY A 155 -12.01 -1.54 -10.33
N PHE A 156 -11.26 -0.80 -9.51
CA PHE A 156 -10.67 -1.30 -8.30
C PHE A 156 -11.73 -1.64 -7.24
N LEU A 157 -11.38 -2.57 -6.37
CA LEU A 157 -12.15 -2.93 -5.18
C LEU A 157 -11.52 -2.26 -3.97
N MET A 158 -12.28 -1.44 -3.25
CA MET A 158 -11.82 -0.81 -2.01
C MET A 158 -11.58 -1.88 -0.94
N ARG A 159 -10.40 -1.87 -0.33
CA ARG A 159 -10.03 -2.78 0.78
C ARG A 159 -10.08 -2.08 2.13
N GLY A 160 -9.74 -0.79 2.17
CA GLY A 160 -9.74 0.00 3.38
C GLY A 160 -8.72 1.13 3.31
N GLU A 161 -8.64 1.86 4.42
CA GLU A 161 -7.77 3.02 4.56
C GLU A 161 -6.90 2.85 5.80
N ILE A 162 -5.64 3.27 5.68
CA ILE A 162 -4.72 3.37 6.81
C ILE A 162 -4.39 4.85 6.99
N ILE A 163 -4.50 5.32 8.22
CA ILE A 163 -4.09 6.65 8.62
C ILE A 163 -2.63 6.58 9.03
N TRP A 164 -1.75 7.17 8.24
CA TRP A 164 -0.37 7.39 8.63
C TRP A 164 -0.30 8.63 9.52
N ASP A 165 -0.18 8.40 10.82
CA ASP A 165 -0.03 9.44 11.83
C ASP A 165 1.42 9.95 11.86
N LYS A 166 1.60 11.18 11.38
CA LYS A 166 2.87 11.92 11.35
C LYS A 166 3.04 12.79 12.59
N SER A 167 2.20 12.67 13.62
CA SER A 167 2.20 13.55 14.80
C SER A 167 3.55 13.59 15.52
N ALA A 168 4.35 12.52 15.46
CA ALA A 168 5.73 12.50 15.96
C ALA A 168 6.67 13.49 15.24
N SER A 169 6.31 13.92 14.03
CA SER A 169 7.00 14.93 13.21
C SER A 169 6.25 16.26 13.12
N ALA A 170 5.05 16.36 13.71
CA ALA A 170 4.28 17.60 13.72
C ALA A 170 4.94 18.61 14.67
N GLY A 171 5.66 19.59 14.11
CA GLY A 171 6.22 20.69 14.87
C GLY A 171 5.15 21.53 15.58
N SER A 172 5.60 22.55 16.32
CA SER A 172 4.79 23.55 17.04
C SER A 172 3.95 24.48 16.14
N SER A 173 3.58 24.04 14.92
CA SER A 173 2.94 24.85 13.88
C SER A 173 1.75 25.65 14.41
N CYS A 174 1.86 26.97 14.39
CA CYS A 174 0.83 27.89 14.85
C CYS A 174 -0.28 28.15 13.83
N ALA A 175 -0.52 27.18 12.95
CA ALA A 175 -1.51 27.21 11.88
C ALA A 175 -2.97 27.05 12.36
N TRP A 176 -3.34 27.65 13.50
CA TRP A 176 -4.63 27.49 14.18
C TRP A 176 -5.80 28.21 13.49
N GLY A 177 -5.52 29.08 12.51
CA GLY A 177 -6.52 30.05 12.06
C GLY A 177 -6.76 31.11 13.14
N SER A 178 -8.02 31.35 13.50
CA SER A 178 -8.39 32.21 14.62
C SER A 178 -8.03 31.54 15.94
N PHE A 179 -7.00 32.05 16.61
CA PHE A 179 -6.57 31.53 17.92
C PHE A 179 -7.63 31.81 19.00
N GLN A 180 -8.04 30.76 19.72
CA GLN A 180 -9.05 30.82 20.79
C GLN A 180 -10.35 31.56 20.39
N SER A 181 -10.73 31.46 19.13
CA SER A 181 -11.94 32.08 18.60
C SER A 181 -12.65 31.13 17.65
N ALA A 182 -13.96 31.01 17.83
CA ALA A 182 -14.83 30.22 16.96
C ALA A 182 -15.04 30.87 15.57
N SER A 183 -14.51 32.08 15.34
CA SER A 183 -14.65 32.79 14.07
C SER A 183 -14.16 31.95 12.90
N ASN A 184 -12.96 31.36 13.03
CA ASN A 184 -12.42 30.44 12.04
C ASN A 184 -11.18 29.67 12.58
N PRO A 185 -11.34 28.71 13.50
CA PRO A 185 -10.26 27.78 13.78
C PRO A 185 -9.98 26.90 12.53
N CYS A 186 -8.72 26.56 12.29
CA CYS A 186 -8.30 25.71 11.16
C CYS A 186 -7.88 24.33 11.66
N LEU A 187 -8.33 23.29 10.95
CA LEU A 187 -7.83 21.94 11.18
C LEU A 187 -6.34 21.85 10.80
N ARG A 188 -5.58 21.12 11.61
CA ARG A 188 -4.19 20.79 11.33
C ARG A 188 -4.11 19.32 10.96
N ASP A 189 -3.92 19.04 9.68
CA ASP A 189 -3.69 17.68 9.22
C ASP A 189 -2.33 17.19 9.70
N VAL A 190 -2.35 16.23 10.62
CA VAL A 190 -1.17 15.58 11.20
C VAL A 190 -0.99 14.17 10.65
N HIS A 191 -1.74 13.81 9.62
CA HIS A 191 -1.74 12.50 9.01
C HIS A 191 -1.80 12.56 7.50
N GLU A 192 -1.53 11.43 6.86
CA GLU A 192 -1.83 11.14 5.46
C GLU A 192 -2.65 9.84 5.39
N TYR A 193 -3.30 9.62 4.25
CA TYR A 193 -4.06 8.41 3.96
C TYR A 193 -3.22 7.47 3.12
N LEU A 194 -3.19 6.19 3.47
CA LEU A 194 -2.84 5.11 2.57
C LEU A 194 -4.14 4.44 2.14
N LEU A 195 -4.57 4.74 0.92
CA LEU A 195 -5.77 4.15 0.33
C LEU A 195 -5.39 2.80 -0.28
N VAL A 196 -6.06 1.73 0.15
CA VAL A 196 -5.72 0.36 -0.25
C VAL A 196 -6.80 -0.23 -1.13
N PHE A 197 -6.41 -0.66 -2.32
CA PHE A 197 -7.29 -1.22 -3.34
C PHE A 197 -6.83 -2.60 -3.79
N SER A 198 -7.71 -3.36 -4.42
CA SER A 198 -7.38 -4.65 -5.05
C SER A 198 -8.03 -4.77 -6.42
N LYS A 199 -7.39 -5.47 -7.34
CA LYS A 199 -7.92 -5.72 -8.68
C LYS A 199 -8.52 -7.12 -8.77
N GLY A 200 -9.78 -7.21 -9.18
CA GLY A 200 -10.44 -8.48 -9.49
C GLY A 200 -10.83 -9.32 -8.26
N ASP A 201 -9.90 -9.63 -7.37
CA ASP A 201 -10.16 -10.40 -6.14
C ASP A 201 -9.42 -9.76 -4.96
N TYR A 202 -9.86 -10.06 -3.74
CA TYR A 202 -9.14 -9.65 -2.53
C TYR A 202 -7.97 -10.59 -2.18
N LYS A 203 -7.72 -11.65 -2.95
CA LYS A 203 -6.63 -12.61 -2.75
C LYS A 203 -5.70 -12.60 -3.95
N LEU A 204 -4.41 -12.37 -3.70
CA LEU A 204 -3.37 -12.76 -4.64
C LEU A 204 -3.49 -14.26 -4.90
N LYS A 205 -3.61 -14.63 -6.17
CA LYS A 205 -3.62 -16.04 -6.57
C LYS A 205 -2.29 -16.68 -6.16
N ARG A 206 -2.37 -17.98 -5.88
CA ARG A 206 -1.21 -18.84 -5.66
C ARG A 206 -1.32 -20.02 -6.58
N ASP A 207 -0.25 -20.32 -7.31
CA ASP A 207 -0.17 -21.50 -8.15
C ASP A 207 -0.12 -22.78 -7.30
N LYS A 208 -0.16 -23.95 -7.95
CA LYS A 208 -0.14 -25.24 -7.23
C LYS A 208 1.17 -25.48 -6.49
N LYS A 209 2.30 -25.02 -7.05
CA LYS A 209 3.64 -25.20 -6.49
C LYS A 209 3.81 -24.31 -5.26
N GLU A 210 3.46 -23.03 -5.34
CA GLU A 210 3.46 -22.08 -4.23
C GLU A 210 2.55 -22.51 -3.08
N ARG A 211 1.45 -23.21 -3.37
CA ARG A 211 0.60 -23.80 -2.32
C ARG A 211 1.25 -25.01 -1.63
N ALA A 212 2.03 -25.79 -2.36
CA ALA A 212 2.68 -27.00 -1.86
C ALA A 212 3.98 -26.69 -1.11
N GLU A 213 4.79 -25.79 -1.66
CA GLU A 213 6.11 -25.40 -1.12
C GLU A 213 6.02 -24.19 -0.18
N GLY A 214 4.90 -23.46 -0.21
CA GLY A 214 4.73 -22.21 0.51
C GLY A 214 5.39 -21.03 -0.21
N ARG A 215 5.22 -19.83 0.38
CA ARG A 215 6.01 -18.65 0.03
C ARG A 215 6.65 -18.13 1.30
N ILE A 216 7.74 -17.38 1.14
CA ILE A 216 8.40 -16.72 2.26
C ILE A 216 7.65 -15.40 2.53
N ASP A 217 7.00 -15.34 3.68
CA ASP A 217 6.49 -14.09 4.25
C ASP A 217 7.64 -13.40 5.00
N THR A 218 7.90 -12.13 4.70
CA THR A 218 8.98 -11.37 5.35
C THR A 218 8.54 -10.65 6.62
N ILE A 219 7.23 -10.54 6.86
CA ILE A 219 6.70 -9.79 7.99
C ILE A 219 6.79 -10.59 9.31
N PRO A 220 7.42 -10.04 10.35
CA PRO A 220 7.38 -10.65 11.68
C PRO A 220 5.95 -10.71 12.25
N ARG A 221 5.67 -11.72 13.07
CA ARG A 221 4.33 -11.94 13.65
C ARG A 221 3.76 -10.71 14.36
N ASP A 222 4.56 -10.06 15.20
CA ASP A 222 4.08 -8.94 16.02
C ASP A 222 3.88 -7.69 15.17
N ASP A 223 4.71 -7.49 14.15
CA ASP A 223 4.53 -6.44 13.15
C ASP A 223 3.28 -6.68 12.31
N PHE A 224 2.99 -7.92 11.90
CA PHE A 224 1.73 -8.26 11.24
C PHE A 224 0.51 -7.87 12.07
N ILE A 225 0.48 -8.23 13.36
CA ILE A 225 -0.62 -7.85 14.25
C ILE A 225 -0.72 -6.32 14.38
N LYS A 226 0.40 -5.60 14.45
CA LYS A 226 0.41 -4.15 14.51
C LYS A 226 -0.08 -3.52 13.20
N HIS A 227 0.38 -4.02 12.05
CA HIS A 227 0.14 -3.43 10.74
C HIS A 227 -1.25 -3.75 10.18
N THR A 228 -1.95 -4.74 10.74
CA THR A 228 -3.39 -4.95 10.48
C THR A 228 -4.29 -3.87 11.10
N LYS A 229 -3.76 -2.99 11.96
CA LYS A 229 -4.51 -1.83 12.48
C LYS A 229 -4.49 -0.70 11.45
N SER A 230 -5.57 0.07 11.41
CA SER A 230 -5.74 1.19 10.48
C SER A 230 -5.02 2.49 10.86
N ILE A 231 -4.23 2.50 11.94
CA ILE A 231 -3.43 3.67 12.33
C ILE A 231 -1.97 3.24 12.46
N TRP A 232 -1.12 3.82 11.62
CA TRP A 232 0.32 3.59 11.64
C TRP A 232 1.02 4.87 12.07
N SER A 233 1.70 4.84 13.21
CA SER A 233 2.48 5.99 13.70
C SER A 233 3.97 5.74 13.48
N PHE A 234 4.62 6.62 12.71
CA PHE A 234 6.07 6.67 12.49
C PHE A 234 6.46 8.02 11.84
N PRO A 235 7.69 8.52 12.06
CA PRO A 235 8.08 9.86 11.61
C PRO A 235 8.29 9.95 10.09
N THR A 236 8.24 11.18 9.56
CA THR A 236 8.57 11.48 8.15
C THR A 236 10.08 11.43 7.90
N GLU A 237 10.49 11.21 6.65
CA GLU A 237 11.90 11.34 6.24
C GLU A 237 12.28 12.82 6.07
N ARG A 238 13.54 13.19 6.34
CA ARG A 238 14.02 14.58 6.16
C ARG A 238 14.41 14.80 4.70
N ALA A 239 13.76 15.75 4.02
CA ALA A 239 14.03 16.10 2.61
C ALA A 239 15.51 16.36 2.30
N SER A 240 16.25 17.00 3.21
CA SER A 240 17.68 17.30 3.05
C SER A 240 18.60 16.08 3.02
N ARG A 241 18.14 14.92 3.50
CA ARG A 241 18.93 13.67 3.49
C ARG A 241 18.90 12.98 2.12
N VAL A 242 17.88 13.27 1.31
CA VAL A 242 17.57 12.55 0.08
C VAL A 242 17.68 13.44 -1.17
N ASN A 243 17.98 14.73 -0.99
CA ASN A 243 17.98 15.75 -2.05
C ASN A 243 16.68 15.71 -2.90
N HIS A 244 15.56 15.41 -2.24
CA HIS A 244 14.23 15.33 -2.83
C HIS A 244 13.26 16.13 -1.95
N PRO A 245 12.41 17.00 -2.52
CA PRO A 245 11.61 17.93 -1.75
C PRO A 245 10.44 17.28 -0.99
N ALA A 246 10.10 16.01 -1.27
CA ALA A 246 8.96 15.31 -0.66
C ALA A 246 8.99 13.76 -0.67
N PRO A 247 10.09 13.06 -0.31
CA PRO A 247 10.05 11.60 -0.25
C PRO A 247 9.24 11.12 0.96
N PHE A 248 8.35 10.14 0.78
CA PHE A 248 7.86 9.37 1.90
C PHE A 248 8.99 8.44 2.43
N PRO A 249 9.04 8.17 3.74
CA PRO A 249 10.05 7.32 4.34
C PRO A 249 9.96 5.89 3.81
N VAL A 250 11.12 5.24 3.58
CA VAL A 250 11.24 3.83 3.14
C VAL A 250 10.43 2.85 4.01
N GLU A 251 10.23 3.17 5.29
CA GLU A 251 9.39 2.40 6.21
C GLU A 251 7.95 2.22 5.69
N LEU A 252 7.38 3.24 5.05
CA LEU A 252 6.00 3.21 4.55
C LEU A 252 5.81 2.13 3.46
N PRO A 253 6.54 2.16 2.32
CA PRO A 253 6.41 1.12 1.31
C PRO A 253 6.88 -0.22 1.83
N LYS A 254 7.88 -0.28 2.73
CA LYS A 254 8.32 -1.54 3.34
C LYS A 254 7.15 -2.26 4.02
N ARG A 255 6.38 -1.57 4.86
CA ARG A 255 5.20 -2.14 5.52
C ARG A 255 4.15 -2.60 4.52
N CYS A 256 3.90 -1.82 3.47
CA CYS A 256 2.97 -2.18 2.41
C CYS A 256 3.42 -3.45 1.67
N ILE A 257 4.70 -3.53 1.31
CA ILE A 257 5.31 -4.66 0.61
C ILE A 257 5.24 -5.93 1.45
N GLU A 258 5.61 -5.83 2.72
CA GLU A 258 5.55 -6.94 3.69
C GLU A 258 4.13 -7.43 3.96
N MET A 259 3.12 -6.55 3.95
CA MET A 259 1.72 -6.90 4.18
C MET A 259 0.99 -7.44 2.95
N TYR A 260 1.36 -6.98 1.75
CA TYR A 260 0.52 -7.12 0.55
C TYR A 260 1.16 -7.84 -0.63
N SER A 261 2.41 -8.27 -0.49
CA SER A 261 3.13 -9.07 -1.48
C SER A 261 3.98 -10.13 -0.79
N PHE A 262 4.55 -11.05 -1.56
CA PHE A 262 5.45 -12.10 -1.10
C PHE A 262 6.87 -11.88 -1.68
N VAL A 263 7.88 -12.57 -1.13
CA VAL A 263 9.24 -12.56 -1.71
C VAL A 263 9.21 -12.98 -3.18
N GLY A 264 9.89 -12.23 -4.04
CA GLY A 264 9.94 -12.41 -5.49
C GLY A 264 8.85 -11.69 -6.29
N ASP A 265 7.78 -11.22 -5.64
CA ASP A 265 6.73 -10.45 -6.31
C ASP A 265 7.28 -9.15 -6.92
N VAL A 266 6.58 -8.65 -7.94
CA VAL A 266 6.90 -7.40 -8.63
C VAL A 266 6.18 -6.22 -7.98
N VAL A 267 6.95 -5.22 -7.54
CA VAL A 267 6.47 -3.97 -6.95
C VAL A 267 6.70 -2.82 -7.94
N LEU A 268 5.65 -2.07 -8.25
CA LEU A 268 5.71 -0.88 -9.11
C LEU A 268 5.54 0.40 -8.29
N ASP A 269 6.30 1.43 -8.65
CA ASP A 269 6.02 2.82 -8.28
C ASP A 269 5.95 3.69 -9.55
N PRO A 270 4.76 4.14 -9.98
CA PRO A 270 4.58 5.01 -11.15
C PRO A 270 4.92 6.48 -10.89
N PHE A 271 5.25 6.86 -9.65
CA PHE A 271 5.73 8.18 -9.27
C PHE A 271 6.97 8.01 -8.40
N ASN A 272 7.98 7.33 -8.97
CA ASN A 272 9.09 6.76 -8.22
C ASN A 272 9.93 7.81 -7.47
N GLY A 273 10.03 9.03 -7.99
CA GLY A 273 10.86 10.10 -7.46
C GLY A 273 12.24 9.58 -7.09
N SER A 274 12.64 9.82 -5.84
CA SER A 274 13.92 9.34 -5.30
C SER A 274 14.00 7.82 -4.98
N GLY A 275 13.02 7.00 -5.31
CA GLY A 275 13.13 5.53 -5.26
C GLY A 275 12.88 4.86 -3.92
N SER A 276 12.15 5.50 -2.99
CA SER A 276 11.87 4.90 -1.66
C SER A 276 11.17 3.53 -1.75
N THR A 277 10.23 3.36 -2.70
CA THR A 277 9.56 2.07 -2.95
C THR A 277 10.52 1.02 -3.49
N CYS A 278 11.37 1.38 -4.46
CA CYS A 278 12.36 0.47 -5.04
C CYS A 278 13.39 0.00 -4.00
N VAL A 279 13.84 0.90 -3.11
CA VAL A 279 14.72 0.55 -1.98
C VAL A 279 14.03 -0.45 -1.05
N ALA A 280 12.77 -0.19 -0.69
CA ALA A 280 12.01 -1.10 0.17
C ALA A 280 11.79 -2.48 -0.48
N ALA A 281 11.52 -2.52 -1.78
CA ALA A 281 11.38 -3.76 -2.53
C ALA A 281 12.68 -4.57 -2.53
N LYS A 282 13.82 -3.96 -2.85
CA LYS A 282 15.14 -4.63 -2.83
C LYS A 282 15.47 -5.19 -1.44
N THR A 283 15.27 -4.39 -0.39
CA THR A 283 15.60 -4.78 0.99
C THR A 283 14.66 -5.82 1.59
N THR A 284 13.54 -6.12 0.92
CA THR A 284 12.58 -7.16 1.31
C THR A 284 12.48 -8.30 0.29
N GLY A 285 13.38 -8.35 -0.69
CA GLY A 285 13.48 -9.47 -1.64
C GLY A 285 12.38 -9.49 -2.70
N ARG A 286 11.80 -8.33 -3.03
CA ARG A 286 10.88 -8.16 -4.18
C ARG A 286 11.64 -7.64 -5.39
N THR A 287 11.10 -7.94 -6.58
CA THR A 287 11.50 -7.27 -7.82
C THR A 287 10.85 -5.89 -7.85
N TYR A 288 11.54 -4.87 -8.34
CA TYR A 288 10.97 -3.52 -8.48
C TYR A 288 10.95 -3.02 -9.91
N VAL A 289 9.99 -2.14 -10.19
CA VAL A 289 9.96 -1.24 -11.35
C VAL A 289 9.61 0.14 -10.83
N GLY A 290 10.49 1.13 -11.07
CA GLY A 290 10.21 2.53 -10.76
C GLY A 290 10.08 3.32 -12.05
N VAL A 291 9.07 4.18 -12.16
CA VAL A 291 8.91 5.10 -13.30
C VAL A 291 8.77 6.52 -12.76
N ASP A 292 9.52 7.46 -13.34
CA ASP A 292 9.41 8.89 -13.05
C ASP A 292 9.67 9.72 -14.31
N LEU A 293 9.03 10.89 -14.43
CA LEU A 293 9.26 11.80 -15.55
C LEU A 293 10.66 12.44 -15.49
N SER A 294 11.21 12.62 -14.29
CA SER A 294 12.50 13.28 -14.09
C SER A 294 13.65 12.26 -14.19
N SER A 295 14.52 12.43 -15.19
CA SER A 295 15.78 11.68 -15.30
C SER A 295 16.65 11.84 -14.05
N ASP A 296 16.75 13.06 -13.50
CA ASP A 296 17.58 13.35 -12.34
C ASP A 296 17.12 12.57 -11.09
N TYR A 297 15.80 12.46 -10.87
CA TYR A 297 15.26 11.64 -9.80
C TYR A 297 15.47 10.15 -10.04
N CYS A 298 15.38 9.69 -11.29
CA CYS A 298 15.73 8.31 -11.65
C CYS A 298 17.18 7.98 -11.29
N GLU A 299 18.14 8.86 -11.61
CA GLU A 299 19.55 8.68 -11.25
C GLU A 299 19.76 8.63 -9.72
N ILE A 300 19.11 9.51 -8.96
CA ILE A 300 19.14 9.50 -7.49
C ILE A 300 18.57 8.19 -6.95
N ALA A 301 17.45 7.74 -7.50
CA ALA A 301 16.80 6.49 -7.11
C ALA A 301 17.72 5.29 -7.37
N GLU A 302 18.38 5.23 -8.53
CA GLU A 302 19.34 4.17 -8.87
C GLU A 302 20.50 4.12 -7.87
N GLN A 303 21.10 5.27 -7.54
CA GLN A 303 22.18 5.34 -6.56
C GLN A 303 21.74 4.85 -5.16
N ARG A 304 20.55 5.24 -4.71
CA ARG A 304 19.99 4.80 -3.42
C ARG A 304 19.73 3.30 -3.42
N VAL A 305 19.15 2.77 -4.50
CA VAL A 305 18.88 1.34 -4.62
C VAL A 305 20.16 0.53 -4.70
N GLN A 306 21.19 0.99 -5.41
CA GLN A 306 22.50 0.34 -5.46
C GLN A 306 23.15 0.27 -4.07
N SER A 307 23.04 1.36 -3.29
CA SER A 307 23.60 1.46 -1.94
C SER A 307 22.83 0.66 -0.88
N ALA A 308 21.58 0.28 -1.16
CA ALA A 308 20.77 -0.50 -0.22
C ALA A 308 21.21 -1.97 -0.18
N GLU A 309 21.29 -2.54 1.02
CA GLU A 309 21.59 -3.96 1.20
C GLU A 309 20.47 -4.82 0.63
N ALA A 310 20.83 -5.80 -0.21
CA ALA A 310 19.87 -6.74 -0.74
C ALA A 310 19.35 -7.66 0.36
N TRP A 311 18.07 -8.03 0.28
CA TRP A 311 17.53 -9.06 1.15
C TRP A 311 18.26 -10.39 0.93
N VAL A 312 18.59 -11.05 2.02
CA VAL A 312 19.18 -12.39 2.02
C VAL A 312 18.16 -13.34 2.63
N ALA A 313 17.89 -14.45 1.94
CA ALA A 313 16.99 -15.47 2.46
C ALA A 313 17.55 -16.02 3.78
N PRO A 314 16.72 -16.12 4.84
CA PRO A 314 17.16 -16.75 6.08
C PRO A 314 17.55 -18.21 5.80
N GLU A 315 18.66 -18.66 6.38
CA GLU A 315 19.07 -20.05 6.31
C GLU A 315 17.94 -20.92 6.89
N VAL A 316 17.40 -21.81 6.07
CA VAL A 316 16.43 -22.80 6.53
C VAL A 316 17.19 -23.78 7.42
N GLN A 317 17.02 -23.68 8.73
CA GLN A 317 17.46 -24.74 9.64
C GLN A 317 16.58 -25.97 9.37
N VAL A 318 17.17 -26.95 8.68
CA VAL A 318 16.59 -28.28 8.43
C VAL A 318 16.57 -29.08 9.73
#